data_AF-A0A1J5AGI1-F1
#
_entry.id   AF-A0A1J5AGI1-F1
#
_cell.length_a   1.000
_cell.length_b   1.000
_cell.length_c   1.000
_cell.angle_alpha   90.00
_cell.angle_beta   90.00
_cell.angle_gamma   90.00
#
_symmetry.space_group_name_H-M   'P 1'
#
loop_
_entity.id
_entity.type
_entity.pdbx_description
1 polymer ?
#
loop_
_entity_poly.entity_id
_entity_poly.type
_entity_poly.pdbx_seq_one_letter_code
_entity_poly.pdbx_strand_id
1 'polypeptide(L)' 'MDCPKCGTWNPDDKIVCWRCQTPLPKPVEKKPRKPISFLGLPGWAWAALAAMLILWIAAQCLAPALVGGR' A
#
# COMPACT_ATOMS: atom_id res chain seq x y z
N MET A 1 -5.57 18.85 19.47
CA MET A 1 -4.84 20.03 18.92
C MET A 1 -5.11 21.32 19.70
N ASP A 2 -4.20 22.29 19.69
CA ASP A 2 -4.45 23.63 20.26
C ASP A 2 -5.19 24.55 19.29
N CYS A 3 -6.14 25.33 19.81
CA CYS A 3 -6.92 26.27 19.01
C CYS A 3 -6.03 27.42 18.48
N PRO A 4 -6.01 27.69 17.16
CA PRO A 4 -5.17 28.74 16.58
C PRO A 4 -5.60 30.16 16.97
N LYS A 5 -6.81 30.33 17.52
CA LYS A 5 -7.35 31.64 17.91
C LYS A 5 -7.11 31.97 19.39
N CYS A 6 -7.31 31.01 20.29
CA CYS A 6 -7.27 31.27 21.74
C CYS A 6 -6.27 30.40 22.50
N GLY A 7 -5.53 29.52 21.83
CA GLY A 7 -4.50 28.66 22.44
C GLY A 7 -5.03 27.59 23.39
N THR A 8 -6.35 27.40 23.49
CA THR A 8 -6.93 26.35 24.33
C THR A 8 -6.81 24.99 23.65
N TRP A 9 -6.37 24.00 24.42
CA TRP A 9 -6.30 22.62 23.97
C TRP A 9 -7.69 22.04 23.70
N ASN A 10 -7.82 21.40 22.55
CA ASN A 10 -9.04 20.78 22.05
C ASN A 10 -8.75 19.33 21.65
N PRO A 11 -9.59 18.35 22.00
CA PRO A 11 -9.41 16.98 21.55
C PRO A 11 -9.66 16.86 20.04
N ASP A 12 -9.06 15.85 19.40
CA ASP A 12 -8.93 15.76 17.94
C ASP A 12 -10.24 15.42 17.21
N ASP A 13 -11.26 14.97 17.96
CA ASP A 13 -12.63 14.72 17.49
C ASP A 13 -13.47 15.99 17.36
N LYS A 14 -13.01 17.13 17.91
CA LYS A 14 -13.78 18.37 17.95
C LYS A 14 -13.63 19.15 16.65
N ILE A 15 -14.77 19.51 16.07
CA ILE A 15 -14.85 20.39 14.89
C ILE A 15 -14.85 21.88 15.30
N VAL A 16 -15.17 22.18 16.57
CA VAL A 16 -15.28 23.54 17.10
C VAL A 16 -14.54 23.64 18.44
N CYS A 17 -13.84 24.76 18.66
CA CYS A 17 -13.19 25.03 19.94
C CYS A 17 -14.22 25.15 21.06
N TRP A 18 -14.06 24.36 22.12
CA TRP A 18 -15.04 24.33 23.22
C TRP A 18 -15.05 25.63 24.04
N ARG A 19 -13.98 26.43 23.96
CA ARG A 19 -13.84 27.70 24.68
C ARG A 19 -14.30 28.91 23.88
N CYS A 20 -13.77 29.09 22.66
CA CYS A 20 -14.00 30.32 21.87
C CYS A 20 -14.95 30.11 20.68
N GLN A 21 -15.54 28.92 20.55
CA GLN A 21 -16.51 28.56 19.50
C GLN A 21 -16.00 28.74 18.06
N THR A 22 -14.69 28.82 17.88
CA THR A 22 -14.07 28.96 16.56
C THR A 22 -13.94 27.59 15.89
N PRO A 23 -14.26 27.46 14.60
CA PRO A 23 -14.09 26.20 13.89
C PRO A 23 -12.62 25.78 13.86
N LEU A 24 -12.37 24.51 14.17
CA LEU A 24 -11.04 23.91 14.17
C LEU A 24 -10.71 23.37 12.76
N PRO A 25 -9.43 23.39 12.36
CA PRO A 25 -9.02 22.76 11.12
C PRO A 25 -9.26 21.25 11.21
N LYS A 26 -9.91 20.68 10.18
CA LYS A 26 -10.17 19.24 10.11
C LYS A 26 -8.83 18.50 10.05
N PRO A 27 -8.62 17.44 10.85
CA PRO A 27 -7.49 16.54 10.67
C PRO A 27 -7.51 16.04 9.22
N VAL A 28 -6.40 16.25 8.50
CA VAL A 28 -6.25 15.67 7.17
C VAL A 28 -6.08 14.18 7.38
N GLU A 29 -7.12 13.39 7.09
CA GLU A 29 -7.01 11.94 7.10
C GLU A 29 -5.93 11.52 6.11
N LYS A 30 -4.77 11.11 6.62
CA LYS A 30 -3.76 10.43 5.81
C LYS A 30 -4.34 9.08 5.46
N LYS A 31 -4.99 8.97 4.29
CA LYS A 31 -5.43 7.67 3.77
C LYS A 31 -4.20 6.75 3.75
N PRO A 32 -4.21 5.61 4.46
CA PRO A 32 -3.11 4.68 4.40
C PRO A 32 -2.97 4.23 2.94
N ARG A 33 -1.74 4.30 2.40
CA ARG A 33 -1.45 3.76 1.06
C ARG A 33 -1.69 2.25 1.13
N LYS A 34 -2.81 1.80 0.57
CA LYS A 34 -3.09 0.36 0.48
C LYS A 34 -2.07 -0.24 -0.49
N PRO A 35 -1.41 -1.37 -0.14
CA PRO A 35 -0.54 -2.05 -1.07
C PRO A 35 -1.34 -2.47 -2.31
N ILE A 36 -0.72 -2.38 -3.47
CA ILE A 36 -1.34 -2.72 -4.75
C ILE A 36 -1.54 -4.25 -4.76
N SER A 37 -2.77 -4.68 -4.51
CA SER A 37 -3.21 -6.07 -4.60
C SER A 37 -4.01 -6.24 -5.89
N PHE A 38 -3.55 -7.13 -6.78
CA PHE A 38 -4.23 -7.48 -8.02
C PHE A 38 -4.73 -8.92 -7.92
N LEU A 39 -6.04 -9.13 -8.14
CA LEU A 39 -6.71 -10.42 -7.91
C LEU A 39 -6.48 -10.99 -6.48
N GLY A 40 -6.39 -10.13 -5.48
CA GLY A 40 -6.18 -10.55 -4.09
C GLY A 40 -4.75 -11.01 -3.74
N LEU A 41 -3.84 -11.02 -4.71
CA LEU A 41 -2.43 -11.36 -4.48
C LEU A 41 -1.55 -10.10 -4.43
N PRO A 42 -0.53 -10.07 -3.56
CA PRO A 42 0.46 -9.00 -3.55
C PRO A 42 1.35 -9.05 -4.80
N GLY A 43 1.87 -7.91 -5.24
CA GLY A 43 2.69 -7.83 -6.46
C GLY A 43 3.91 -8.76 -6.51
N TRP A 44 4.54 -9.06 -5.37
CA TRP A 44 5.67 -9.99 -5.31
C TRP A 44 5.27 -11.43 -5.64
N ALA A 45 4.05 -11.84 -5.29
CA ALA A 45 3.57 -13.19 -5.58
C ALA A 45 3.40 -13.39 -7.09
N TRP A 46 2.91 -12.37 -7.79
CA TRP A 46 2.86 -12.37 -9.26
C TRP A 46 4.25 -12.42 -9.90
N ALA A 47 5.22 -11.67 -9.36
CA ALA A 47 6.60 -11.74 -9.83
C ALA A 47 7.20 -13.16 -9.67
N ALA A 48 6.93 -13.81 -8.53
CA ALA A 48 7.37 -15.18 -8.28
C ALA A 48 6.70 -16.19 -9.23
N LEU A 49 5.38 -16.07 -9.46
CA LEU A 49 4.66 -16.93 -10.40
C LEU A 49 5.16 -16.76 -11.84
N ALA A 50 5.42 -15.52 -12.28
CA ALA A 50 5.98 -15.24 -13.59
C ALA A 50 7.38 -15.84 -13.75
N ALA A 51 8.25 -15.67 -12.75
CA ALA A 51 9.59 -16.25 -12.76
C ALA A 51 9.54 -17.79 -12.81
N MET A 52 8.67 -18.42 -12.02
CA MET A 52 8.49 -19.87 -12.01
C MET A 52 7.99 -20.39 -13.37
N LEU A 53 7.04 -19.69 -13.99
CA LEU A 53 6.54 -20.02 -15.33
C LEU A 53 7.63 -19.90 -16.39
N ILE A 54 8.44 -18.83 -16.35
CA ILE A 54 9.56 -18.62 -17.27
C ILE A 54 10.60 -19.74 -17.10
N LEU A 55 10.97 -20.09 -15.87
CA LEU A 55 11.92 -21.17 -15.60
C LEU A 55 11.40 -22.52 -16.11
N TRP A 56 10.10 -22.80 -15.93
CA TRP A 56 9.48 -24.02 -16.43
C TRP A 56 9.53 -24.08 -17.96
N ILE A 57 9.15 -23.00 -18.66
CA ILE A 57 9.22 -22.91 -20.12
C ILE A 57 10.67 -23.05 -20.60
N ALA A 58 11.61 -22.35 -19.95
CA ALA A 58 13.03 -22.46 -20.28
C ALA A 58 13.53 -23.89 -20.11
N ALA A 59 13.14 -24.60 -19.05
CA ALA A 59 13.48 -26.00 -18.87
C ALA A 59 12.92 -26.88 -20.01
N GLN A 60 11.67 -26.66 -20.45
CA GLN A 60 11.10 -27.39 -21.59
C GLN A 60 11.83 -27.09 -22.92
N CYS A 61 12.34 -25.88 -23.11
CA CYS A 61 13.08 -25.51 -24.32
C CYS A 61 14.55 -25.96 -24.30
N LEU A 62 15.22 -25.94 -23.15
CA LEU A 62 16.64 -26.29 -23.04
C LEU A 62 16.90 -27.78 -22.75
N ALA A 63 15.95 -28.51 -22.15
CA ALA A 63 16.12 -29.94 -21.87
C ALA A 63 16.29 -30.83 -23.13
N PRO A 64 15.55 -30.63 -24.23
CA PRO A 64 15.74 -31.43 -25.45
C PRO A 64 17.12 -31.20 -26.09
N ALA A 65 17.65 -29.97 -26.00
CA ALA A 65 18.96 -29.61 -26.55
C ALA A 65 20.13 -30.21 -25.75
N LEU A 66 19.94 -30.46 -24.45
CA LEU A 66 20.98 -31.06 -23.58
C LEU A 66 20.89 -32.59 -23.52
N VAL A 67 19.72 -33.19 -23.73
CA VAL A 67 19.51 -34.65 -23.66
C VAL A 67 19.68 -35.34 -25.03
N GLY A 68 19.48 -34.63 -26.15
CA GLY A 68 19.61 -35.16 -27.52
C GLY A 68 21.03 -35.18 -28.10
N GLY A 69 22.06 -34.78 -27.34
CA GLY A 69 23.45 -34.82 -27.78
C GLY A 69 24.13 -36.17 -27.54
N ARG A 70 23.70 -37.22 -28.24
CA ARG A 70 24.45 -38.46 -28.45
C ARG A 70 24.24 -38.98 -29.85
#